data_AF-A0A7G9W895-F1
#
_entry.id   AF-A0A7G9W895-F1
#
_cell.length_a   1.000
_cell.length_b   1.000
_cell.length_c   1.000
_cell.angle_alpha   90.00
_cell.angle_beta   90.00
_cell.angle_gamma   90.00
#
_symmetry.space_group_name_H-M   'P 1'
#
loop_
_entity.id
_entity.type
_entity.pdbx_description
1 polymer ?
#
loop_
_entity_poly.entity_id
_entity_poly.type
_entity_poly.pdbx_seq_one_letter_code
_entity_poly.pdbx_strand_id
1 'polypeptide(L)' 'MKCCSVCEENTDLGLGINILQSFICNTCLDKISSTQVDDPEYDKILCGIKRVWEVSEAK' A
#
# COMPACT_ATOMS: atom_id res chain seq x y z
N MET A 1 -5.62 11.86 9.78
CA MET A 1 -5.27 11.48 8.39
C MET A 1 -4.23 10.39 8.44
N LYS A 2 -4.40 9.33 7.65
CA LYS A 2 -3.36 8.31 7.43
C LYS A 2 -2.91 8.37 5.97
N CYS A 3 -1.60 8.32 5.75
CA CYS A 3 -1.00 8.27 4.42
C CYS A 3 -0.87 6.80 3.98
N CYS A 4 -1.38 6.48 2.80
CA CYS A 4 -1.27 5.14 2.24
C CYS A 4 0.15 4.90 1.71
N SER A 5 0.81 3.82 2.12
CA SER A 5 2.18 3.50 1.67
C SER A 5 2.27 3.08 0.19
N VAL A 6 1.14 2.78 -0.46
CA VAL A 6 1.09 2.39 -1.88
C VAL A 6 0.82 3.57 -2.80
N CYS A 7 -0.23 4.36 -2.55
CA CYS A 7 -0.58 5.50 -3.39
C CYS A 7 -0.06 6.86 -2.89
N GLU A 8 0.51 6.91 -1.67
CA GLU A 8 1.01 8.14 -1.01
C GLU A 8 -0.08 9.20 -0.77
N GLU A 9 -1.34 8.85 -0.97
CA GLU A 9 -2.47 9.74 -0.70
C GLU A 9 -2.88 9.67 0.77
N ASN A 10 -3.20 10.84 1.32
CA ASN A 10 -3.83 10.94 2.62
C ASN A 10 -5.30 10.59 2.51
N THR A 11 -5.76 9.66 3.34
CA THR A 11 -7.18 9.34 3.46
C THR A 11 -7.72 9.90 4.76
N ASP A 12 -8.75 10.73 4.65
CA ASP A 12 -9.45 11.35 5.78
C ASP A 12 -10.30 10.34 6.56
N LEU A 13 -10.80 9.32 5.85
CA LEU A 13 -11.73 8.33 6.39
C LEU A 13 -11.04 7.24 7.23
N GLY A 14 -9.71 7.11 7.16
CA GLY A 14 -8.98 6.05 7.88
C GLY A 14 -9.36 4.62 7.49
N LEU A 15 -10.09 4.44 6.38
CA LEU A 15 -10.56 3.15 5.87
C LEU A 15 -9.42 2.42 5.16
N GLY A 16 -8.99 1.30 5.75
CA GLY A 16 -7.85 0.53 5.29
C GLY A 16 -7.35 -0.42 6.37
N ILE A 17 -6.17 -0.97 6.16
CA ILE A 17 -5.48 -1.83 7.13
C ILE A 17 -4.13 -1.25 7.49
N ASN A 18 -3.66 -1.54 8.70
CA ASN A 18 -2.27 -1.30 9.06
C ASN A 18 -1.54 -2.64 8.98
N ILE A 19 -0.46 -2.69 8.20
CA ILE A 19 0.45 -3.82 8.14
C ILE A 19 1.77 -3.30 8.69
N LEU A 20 2.26 -3.91 9.78
CA LEU A 20 3.39 -3.39 10.55
C LEU A 20 3.15 -1.93 10.99
N GLN A 21 4.04 -1.02 10.59
CA GLN A 21 3.97 0.42 10.87
C GLN A 21 3.37 1.22 9.69
N SER A 22 3.01 0.56 8.60
CA SER A 22 2.48 1.18 7.39
C SER A 22 0.96 1.04 7.29
N PHE A 23 0.33 2.01 6.66
CA PHE A 23 -1.10 2.00 6.38
C PHE A 23 -1.34 1.79 4.87
N ILE A 24 -2.32 0.96 4.53
CA ILE A 24 -2.78 0.74 3.16
C ILE A 24 -4.28 1.01 3.11
N CYS A 25 -4.71 1.93 2.25
CA CYS A 25 -6.13 2.28 2.08
C CYS A 25 -6.90 1.19 1.32
N ASN A 26 -8.22 1.12 1.51
CA ASN A 26 -9.06 0.11 0.84
C ASN A 26 -8.95 0.16 -0.69
N THR A 27 -8.88 1.33 -1.31
CA THR A 27 -8.71 1.46 -2.76
C THR A 27 -7.45 0.74 -3.24
N CYS A 28 -6.35 0.83 -2.48
CA CYS A 28 -5.12 0.11 -2.81
C CYS A 28 -5.24 -1.39 -2.55
N LEU A 29 -5.97 -1.81 -1.50
CA LEU A 29 -6.24 -3.23 -1.26
C LEU A 29 -7.05 -3.86 -2.40
N ASP A 30 -8.09 -3.17 -2.86
CA ASP A 30 -8.92 -3.62 -3.98
C ASP A 30 -8.08 -3.75 -5.26
N LYS A 31 -7.24 -2.74 -5.54
CA LYS A 31 -6.28 -2.81 -6.64
C LYS A 31 -5.32 -4.00 -6.50
N ILE A 32 -4.69 -4.18 -5.34
CA ILE A 32 -3.77 -5.31 -5.09
C ILE A 32 -4.46 -6.64 -5.36
N SER A 33 -5.71 -6.81 -4.90
CA SER A 33 -6.45 -8.06 -5.06
C SER A 33 -6.88 -8.35 -6.50
N SER A 34 -6.98 -7.33 -7.35
CA SER A 34 -7.48 -7.42 -8.73
C SER A 34 -6.38 -7.31 -9.80
N THR A 35 -5.18 -6.85 -9.42
CA THR A 35 -4.05 -6.66 -10.34
C THR A 35 -3.42 -7.99 -10.68
N GLN A 36 -3.33 -8.28 -11.98
CA GLN A 36 -2.61 -9.46 -12.49
C GLN A 36 -1.12 -9.15 -12.71
N VAL A 37 -0.29 -10.17 -12.80
CA VAL A 37 1.18 -10.03 -12.91
C VAL A 37 1.63 -9.38 -14.22
N ASP A 38 0.79 -9.38 -15.23
CA ASP A 38 1.01 -8.76 -16.54
C ASP A 38 0.42 -7.34 -16.64
N ASP A 39 -0.22 -6.85 -15.58
CA ASP A 39 -0.75 -5.49 -15.54
C ASP A 39 0.39 -4.45 -15.49
N PRO A 40 0.37 -3.39 -16.32
CA PRO A 40 1.37 -2.32 -16.27
C PRO A 40 1.52 -1.65 -14.89
N GLU A 41 0.48 -1.67 -14.04
CA GLU A 41 0.51 -1.13 -12.69
C GLU A 41 1.12 -2.11 -11.66
N TYR A 42 1.35 -3.39 -12.02
CA TYR A 42 1.83 -4.43 -11.11
C TYR A 42 3.14 -4.04 -10.41
N ASP A 43 4.14 -3.58 -11.17
CA ASP A 43 5.45 -3.19 -10.62
C ASP A 43 5.33 -2.03 -9.64
N LYS A 44 4.43 -1.07 -9.92
CA LYS A 44 4.18 0.07 -9.04
C LYS A 44 3.56 -0.37 -7.73
N ILE A 45 2.56 -1.26 -7.80
CA ILE A 45 1.90 -1.84 -6.62
C ILE A 45 2.89 -2.65 -5.79
N LEU A 46 3.70 -3.49 -6.44
CA LEU A 46 4.73 -4.30 -5.80
C LEU A 46 5.76 -3.42 -5.06
N CYS A 47 6.22 -2.33 -5.70
CA CYS A 47 7.13 -1.37 -5.06
C CYS A 47 6.50 -0.75 -3.80
N GLY A 48 5.22 -0.35 -3.87
CA GLY A 48 4.49 0.17 -2.71
C GLY A 48 4.40 -0.83 -1.56
N ILE A 49 4.16 -2.11 -1.87
CA ILE A 49 4.14 -3.18 -0.87
C ILE A 49 5.54 -3.42 -0.28
N LYS A 50 6.60 -3.44 -1.09
CA LYS A 50 7.98 -3.65 -0.61
C LYS A 50 8.39 -2.60 0.42
N ARG A 51 8.01 -1.34 0.21
CA ARG A 51 8.27 -0.25 1.18
C ARG A 51 7.67 -0.50 2.55
N VAL A 52 6.54 -1.21 2.64
CA VAL A 52 5.95 -1.61 3.94
C VAL A 52 6.93 -2.47 4.74
N TRP A 53 7.69 -3.33 4.07
CA TRP A 53 8.67 -4.21 4.69
C TRP A 53 9.99 -3.49 5.02
N GLU A 54 10.44 -2.58 4.16
CA GLU A 54 11.68 -1.80 4.37
C GLU A 54 11.64 -0.96 5.64
N VAL A 55 10.48 -0.38 5.97
CA VAL A 55 10.31 0.43 7.20
C VAL A 55 10.44 -0.43 8.47
N SER A 56 10.28 -1.75 8.38
CA SER A 56 10.36 -2.64 9.55
C SER A 56 11.78 -3.00 9.99
N GLU A 57 12.76 -2.86 9.08
CA GLU A 57 14.15 -3.27 9.34
C GLU A 57 15.03 -2.18 9.95
N ALA A 58 14.54 -0.93 10.03
CA ALA A 58 15.23 0.14 10.76
C ALA A 58 14.90 0.06 12.28
N LYS A 59 15.59 -0.84 12.99
CA LYS A 59 15.66 -0.86 14.46
C LYS A 59 17.08 -0.65 14.95
#